data_AF-A0A484ZFP3-F1
#
_entry.id   AF-A0A484ZFP3-F1
#
_cell.length_a   1.000
_cell.length_b   1.000
_cell.length_c   1.000
_cell.angle_alpha   90.00
_cell.angle_beta   90.00
_cell.angle_gamma   90.00
#
_symmetry.space_group_name_H-M   'P 1'
#
loop_
_entity.id
_entity.type
_entity.pdbx_description
1 polymer ?
#
loop_
_entity_poly.entity_id
_entity_poly.type
_entity_poly.pdbx_seq_one_letter_code
_entity_poly.pdbx_strand_id
1 'polypeptide(L)'
;MNPAKEDVITLIKDMTDGYGCDIYIEATGAQKAVDQGLTLLRKLGTFVEFSVFKDPVTVTGALSATARSLMFWDLTSDLTAIR
;
A
#
# COMPACT_ATOMS: atom_id res chain seq x y z
N MET A 1 -10.87 11.37 4.15
CA MET A 1 -11.47 10.32 4.99
C MET A 1 -10.52 9.99 6.12
N ASN A 2 -11.03 9.79 7.33
CA ASN A 2 -10.25 9.47 8.51
C ASN A 2 -10.43 7.97 8.85
N PRO A 3 -9.44 7.12 8.58
CA PRO A 3 -9.53 5.68 8.85
C PRO A 3 -9.65 5.32 10.35
N ALA A 4 -9.41 6.26 11.27
CA ALA A 4 -9.65 6.05 12.69
C ALA A 4 -11.10 6.34 13.12
N LYS A 5 -11.90 6.98 12.26
CA LYS A 5 -13.28 7.40 12.55
C LYS A 5 -14.32 6.84 11.58
N GLU A 6 -13.88 6.40 10.40
CA GLU A 6 -14.73 6.04 9.28
C GLU A 6 -14.32 4.67 8.71
N ASP A 7 -15.30 3.91 8.24
CA ASP A 7 -15.04 2.73 7.41
C ASP A 7 -14.70 3.17 5.98
N VAL A 8 -13.42 3.46 5.78
CA VAL A 8 -12.88 3.92 4.49
C VAL A 8 -13.01 2.88 3.39
N ILE A 9 -13.08 1.59 3.71
CA ILE A 9 -13.19 0.52 2.72
C ILE A 9 -14.57 0.59 2.07
N THR A 10 -15.61 0.66 2.90
CA THR A 10 -16.99 0.76 2.44
C THR A 10 -17.21 2.07 1.69
N LEU A 11 -16.77 3.21 2.23
CA LEU A 11 -16.93 4.51 1.59
C LEU A 11 -16.29 4.58 0.20
N ILE A 12 -15.07 4.06 0.04
CA ILE A 12 -14.40 4.05 -1.27
C ILE A 12 -15.11 3.12 -2.24
N LYS A 13 -15.55 1.94 -1.80
CA LYS A 13 -16.32 1.03 -2.65
C LYS A 13 -17.64 1.66 -3.10
N ASP A 14 -18.37 2.32 -2.22
CA ASP A 14 -19.63 3.00 -2.56
C ASP A 14 -19.40 4.13 -3.58
N MET A 15 -18.28 4.85 -3.45
CA MET A 15 -17.88 5.91 -4.40
C MET A 15 -17.36 5.38 -5.75
N THR A 16 -17.03 4.10 -5.83
CA THR A 16 -16.40 3.48 -7.01
C THR A 16 -17.23 2.30 -7.53
N ASP A 17 -18.54 2.30 -7.28
CA ASP A 17 -19.48 1.24 -7.73
C ASP A 17 -19.00 -0.19 -7.38
N GLY A 18 -18.34 -0.33 -6.24
CA GLY A 18 -17.78 -1.59 -5.73
C GLY A 18 -16.42 -1.98 -6.30
N TYR A 19 -15.84 -1.22 -7.22
CA TYR A 19 -14.56 -1.55 -7.85
C TYR A 19 -13.35 -1.34 -6.93
N GLY A 20 -13.34 -0.26 -6.15
CA GLY A 20 -12.18 0.16 -5.38
C GLY A 20 -11.19 1.03 -6.17
N CYS A 21 -9.94 1.08 -5.71
CA CYS A 21 -8.91 1.98 -6.24
C CYS A 21 -8.17 1.38 -7.44
N ASP A 22 -7.97 2.19 -8.49
CA ASP A 22 -7.03 1.91 -9.59
C ASP A 22 -5.58 1.90 -9.12
N ILE A 23 -5.22 2.87 -8.27
CA ILE A 23 -3.87 3.07 -7.76
C ILE A 23 -3.98 3.28 -6.24
N TYR A 24 -3.22 2.52 -5.48
CA TYR A 24 -3.05 2.72 -4.04
C TYR A 24 -1.59 3.03 -3.74
N ILE A 25 -1.33 4.11 -3.01
CA ILE A 25 0.01 4.52 -2.60
C ILE A 25 0.09 4.42 -1.09
N GLU A 26 0.90 3.48 -0.60
CA GLU A 26 1.28 3.38 0.80
C GLU A 26 2.48 4.30 1.02
N ALA A 27 2.37 5.24 1.94
CA ALA A 27 3.45 6.17 2.28
C ALA A 27 3.56 6.41 3.79
N THR A 28 2.94 5.55 4.60
CA THR A 28 2.87 5.72 6.06
C THR A 28 3.80 4.79 6.80
N GLY A 29 4.22 3.68 6.20
CA GLY A 29 4.97 2.62 6.91
C GLY A 29 4.13 1.85 7.92
N ALA A 30 2.80 2.02 7.89
CA ALA A 30 1.90 1.31 8.78
C ALA A 30 1.47 -0.01 8.12
N GLN A 31 1.76 -1.14 8.77
CA GLN A 31 1.41 -2.46 8.24
C GLN A 31 -0.09 -2.61 7.93
N LYS A 32 -0.96 -2.00 8.76
CA LYS A 32 -2.42 -1.97 8.53
C LYS A 32 -2.82 -1.24 7.24
N ALA A 33 -2.02 -0.26 6.79
CA ALA A 33 -2.28 0.46 5.54
C ALA A 33 -2.07 -0.46 4.32
N VAL A 34 -1.13 -1.40 4.40
CA VAL A 34 -0.91 -2.41 3.34
C VAL A 34 -2.16 -3.28 3.18
N ASP A 35 -2.66 -3.87 4.26
CA ASP A 35 -3.87 -4.72 4.21
C ASP A 35 -5.10 -3.95 3.70
N GLN A 36 -5.25 -2.70 4.14
CA GLN A 36 -6.30 -1.81 3.67
C GLN A 36 -6.17 -1.55 2.16
N GLY A 37 -4.97 -1.22 1.69
CA GLY A 37 -4.71 -0.92 0.28
C GLY A 37 -4.94 -2.11 -0.63
N LEU A 38 -4.53 -3.32 -0.21
CA LEU A 38 -4.77 -4.55 -0.96
C LEU A 38 -6.26 -4.92 -1.03
N THR A 39 -7.03 -4.60 0.01
CA THR A 39 -8.49 -4.81 0.04
C THR A 39 -9.22 -3.79 -0.84
N LEU A 40 -8.67 -2.59 -0.95
CA LEU A 40 -9.20 -1.50 -1.77
C LEU A 40 -8.82 -1.64 -3.24
N LEU A 41 -7.72 -2.32 -3.57
CA LEU A 41 -7.22 -2.40 -4.93
C LEU A 41 -8.19 -3.18 -5.82
N ARG A 42 -8.57 -2.60 -6.96
CA ARG A 42 -9.31 -3.36 -7.97
C ARG A 42 -8.42 -4.41 -8.65
N LYS A 43 -9.04 -5.35 -9.37
CA LYS A 43 -8.31 -6.27 -10.27
C LYS A 43 -7.47 -5.46 -11.26
N LEU A 44 -6.21 -5.85 -11.46
CA LEU A 44 -5.24 -5.13 -12.30
C LEU A 44 -4.98 -3.68 -11.84
N GLY A 45 -5.20 -3.38 -10.55
CA GLY A 45 -4.78 -2.12 -9.96
C GLY A 45 -3.27 -2.11 -9.66
N THR A 46 -2.75 -0.91 -9.40
CA THR A 46 -1.34 -0.68 -9.09
C THR A 46 -1.19 -0.37 -7.60
N PHE A 47 -0.40 -1.19 -6.90
CA PHE A 47 0.01 -0.89 -5.53
C PHE A 47 1.43 -0.31 -5.57
N VAL A 48 1.59 0.89 -5.02
CA VAL A 48 2.87 1.60 -4.89
C VAL A 48 3.22 1.68 -3.42
N GLU A 49 4.31 1.01 -3.05
CA GLU A 49 4.90 1.11 -1.72
C GLU A 49 5.97 2.21 -1.75
N PHE A 50 5.77 3.27 -0.98
CA PHE A 50 6.65 4.45 -0.91
C PHE A 50 7.22 4.66 0.51
N SER A 51 7.10 3.68 1.40
CA SER A 51 7.61 3.77 2.78
C SER A 51 8.67 2.72 3.10
N VAL A 52 9.19 2.78 4.33
CA VAL A 52 10.12 1.78 4.88
C VAL A 52 9.47 1.14 6.11
N PHE A 53 9.27 -0.18 6.04
CA PHE A 53 8.81 -0.95 7.20
C PHE A 53 10.00 -1.37 8.07
N LYS A 54 9.81 -1.26 9.39
CA LYS A 54 10.77 -1.75 10.38
C LYS A 54 10.79 -3.28 10.46
N ASP A 55 9.63 -3.89 10.29
CA ASP A 55 9.42 -5.33 10.39
C ASP A 55 8.93 -5.90 9.04
N PRO A 56 9.26 -7.16 8.71
CA PRO A 56 8.81 -7.78 7.48
C PRO A 56 7.27 -7.83 7.41
N VAL A 57 6.71 -7.32 6.31
CA VAL A 57 5.27 -7.33 6.08
C VAL A 57 4.88 -8.64 5.38
N THR A 58 4.15 -9.49 6.10
CA THR A 58 3.56 -10.71 5.54
C THR A 58 2.17 -10.41 5.00
N VAL A 59 1.99 -10.52 3.69
CA VAL A 59 0.68 -10.42 3.03
C VAL A 59 0.15 -11.83 2.75
N THR A 60 -1.05 -12.14 3.21
CA THR A 60 -1.66 -13.47 3.03
C THR A 60 -2.82 -13.39 2.04
N GLY A 61 -2.57 -13.64 0.75
CA GLY A 61 -3.62 -13.65 -0.28
C GLY A 61 -3.07 -13.74 -1.72
N ALA A 62 -3.73 -14.53 -2.58
CA ALA A 62 -3.40 -14.66 -4.00
C ALA A 62 -3.84 -13.40 -4.78
N LEU A 63 -3.11 -12.29 -4.64
CA LEU A 63 -3.44 -11.03 -5.30
C LEU A 63 -2.63 -10.87 -6.59
N SER A 64 -3.33 -10.80 -7.74
CA SER A 64 -2.77 -10.32 -9.01
C SER A 64 -2.77 -8.78 -8.99
N ALA A 65 -1.88 -8.20 -8.18
CA ALA A 65 -1.54 -6.79 -8.21
C ALA A 65 -0.15 -6.67 -8.81
N THR A 66 0.00 -5.86 -9.87
CA THR A 66 1.33 -5.47 -10.33
C THR A 66 1.88 -4.47 -9.33
N ALA A 67 2.53 -4.97 -8.29
CA ALA A 67 3.24 -4.15 -7.33
C ALA A 67 4.47 -3.55 -8.01
N ARG A 68 4.49 -2.21 -8.14
CA ARG A 68 5.71 -1.48 -8.49
C ARG A 68 6.18 -0.81 -7.21
N SER A 69 7.06 -1.47 -6.47
CA SER A 69 7.81 -0.78 -5.43
C SER A 69 8.84 0.12 -6.10
N LEU A 70 8.73 1.43 -5.90
CA LEU A 70 9.87 2.32 -6.11
C LEU A 70 10.75 2.12 -4.86
N MET A 71 11.61 1.11 -4.91
CA MET A 71 12.53 0.83 -3.82
C MET A 71 13.52 1.99 -3.68
N PHE A 72 13.29 2.86 -2.71
CA PHE A 72 14.34 3.70 -2.12
C PHE A 72 15.37 2.88 -1.31
N TRP A 73 15.21 1.55 -1.23
CA TRP A 73 16.15 0.61 -0.59
C TRP A 73 17.55 0.56 -1.24
N ASP A 74 17.70 1.06 -2.46
CA ASP A 74 19.02 1.22 -3.10
C ASP A 74 19.87 2.31 -2.40
N LEU A 75 19.25 3.22 -1.63
CA LEU A 75 19.95 4.30 -0.92
C LEU A 75 20.21 4.02 0.57
N THR A 76 19.55 3.02 1.18
CA THR A 76 19.75 2.68 2.61
C THR A 76 20.64 1.46 2.83
N SER A 77 20.97 0.71 1.77
CA SER A 77 22.01 -0.33 1.81
C SER A 77 23.42 0.29 1.84
N ASP A 78 23.55 1.56 1.46
CA ASP A 78 24.80 2.31 1.45
C ASP A 78 24.79 3.46 2.49
N LEU A 79 24.46 3.14 3.74
CA LEU A 79 24.71 4.06 4.87
C LEU A 79 26.22 4.33 5.10
N THR A 80 27.10 3.77 4.27
CA THR A 80 28.53 4.06 4.19
C THR A 80 28.88 5.21 3.24
N ALA A 81 28.01 5.62 2.32
CA ALA A 81 28.29 6.67 1.34
C ALA A 81 27.90 8.10 1.79
N ILE A 82 27.40 8.27 3.02
CA ILE A 82 27.13 9.59 3.62
C ILE A 82 28.11 9.85 4.77
N ARG A 83 29.41 9.75 4.47
CA ARG A 83 30.51 10.35 5.22
C ARG A 83 31.44 11.07 4.28
#